data_AF-A0A948UA38-F1
#
_entry.id   AF-A0A948UA38-F1
#
_cell.length_a   1.000
_cell.length_b   1.000
_cell.length_c   1.000
_cell.angle_alpha   90.00
_cell.angle_beta   90.00
_cell.angle_gamma   90.00
#
_symmetry.space_group_name_H-M   'P 1'
#
loop_
_entity.id
_entity.type
_entity.pdbx_description
1 polymer ?
#
loop_
_entity_poly.entity_id
_entity_poly.type
_entity_poly.pdbx_seq_one_letter_code
_entity_poly.pdbx_strand_id
1 'polypeptide(L)'
;MQTRELGTSGIAVSIVGIGGNNFGGRTDLVTTARIIDTALELGVDFIDTADMYGGHFGASEEVLGEVLQGRRNKFVLGTKFGLNPGTRNLRPVLADPAYVVSAFEASLRRLKTDTIDLYQLHFPSETVPILDTLDALDKLVRAGKVRAIGCSNLSAAQLAEAAGVADANDLAPFVTNQCEYSLIWREPEADILPAMARLGISFLPYFPLASGLLSGKYQRGAPPPPNSRGAKMPALMSKYETPENLDLIDRLTTFAAERGHTLLDLAIAWLLADPRIASVIAGVSNGEQLTANVAAGGWQLSAQDRASLNTLLEPA
;
A
#
# COMPACT_ATOMS: atom_id res chain seq x y z
N MET A 1 -16.06 -6.35 -8.79
CA MET A 1 -15.02 -6.12 -7.78
C MET A 1 -15.65 -6.14 -6.39
N GLN A 2 -15.05 -6.81 -5.40
CA GLN A 2 -15.47 -6.67 -3.99
C GLN A 2 -14.83 -5.43 -3.38
N THR A 3 -15.50 -4.83 -2.39
CA THR A 3 -15.01 -3.63 -1.70
C THR A 3 -14.99 -3.82 -0.18
N ARG A 4 -14.13 -3.06 0.51
CA ARG A 4 -14.04 -2.98 1.97
C ARG A 4 -13.85 -1.52 2.40
N GLU A 5 -14.31 -1.20 3.60
CA GLU A 5 -14.19 0.14 4.18
C GLU A 5 -12.75 0.45 4.64
N LEU A 6 -12.34 1.71 4.48
CA LEU A 6 -11.11 2.25 5.06
C LEU A 6 -11.39 2.67 6.51
N GLY A 7 -11.11 1.77 7.46
CA GLY A 7 -11.40 1.96 8.88
C GLY A 7 -12.87 2.34 9.09
N THR A 8 -13.09 3.40 9.84
CA THR A 8 -14.42 3.96 10.13
C THR A 8 -14.81 5.15 9.24
N SER A 9 -14.07 5.40 8.14
CA SER A 9 -14.25 6.60 7.31
C SER A 9 -15.53 6.64 6.46
N GLY A 10 -16.18 5.50 6.23
CA GLY A 10 -17.27 5.40 5.25
C GLY A 10 -16.81 5.48 3.79
N ILE A 11 -15.50 5.33 3.53
CA ILE A 11 -14.92 5.20 2.20
C ILE A 11 -14.64 3.73 1.92
N ALA A 12 -15.44 3.13 1.03
CA ALA A 12 -15.17 1.80 0.50
C ALA A 12 -14.16 1.84 -0.66
N VAL A 13 -13.28 0.84 -0.71
CA VAL A 13 -12.26 0.65 -1.74
C VAL A 13 -12.27 -0.78 -2.28
N SER A 14 -11.89 -0.97 -3.53
CA SER A 14 -11.63 -2.29 -4.12
C SER A 14 -10.59 -3.08 -3.32
N ILE A 15 -10.85 -4.36 -3.06
CA ILE A 15 -9.95 -5.23 -2.26
C ILE A 15 -8.55 -5.42 -2.89
N VAL A 16 -8.44 -5.23 -4.20
CA VAL A 16 -7.16 -5.16 -4.91
C VAL A 16 -7.00 -3.74 -5.42
N GLY A 17 -6.00 -3.04 -4.89
CA GLY A 17 -5.66 -1.66 -5.27
C GLY A 17 -4.34 -1.58 -6.00
N ILE A 18 -4.01 -0.39 -6.48
CA ILE A 18 -2.82 -0.14 -7.28
C ILE A 18 -1.80 0.67 -6.47
N GLY A 19 -0.61 0.09 -6.28
CA GLY A 19 0.55 0.83 -5.80
C GLY A 19 1.20 1.64 -6.93
N GLY A 20 1.12 2.96 -6.84
CA GLY A 20 1.57 3.93 -7.84
C GLY A 20 3.08 4.18 -7.85
N ASN A 21 3.87 3.41 -7.11
CA ASN A 21 5.33 3.58 -7.03
C ASN A 21 6.07 3.29 -8.34
N ASN A 22 5.40 2.68 -9.32
CA ASN A 22 5.93 2.46 -10.67
C ASN A 22 5.72 3.68 -11.59
N PHE A 23 4.65 4.46 -11.36
CA PHE A 23 4.21 5.54 -12.25
C PHE A 23 5.18 6.71 -12.26
N GLY A 24 5.36 7.34 -13.43
CA GLY A 24 6.29 8.45 -13.61
C GLY A 24 7.76 8.05 -13.44
N GLY A 25 8.09 6.76 -13.52
CA GLY A 25 9.44 6.25 -13.37
C GLY A 25 9.64 4.97 -14.16
N ARG A 26 9.21 3.82 -13.60
CA ARG A 26 9.33 2.52 -14.29
C ARG A 26 8.28 2.32 -15.37
N THR A 27 7.16 3.00 -15.26
CA THR A 27 6.14 3.09 -16.31
C THR A 27 5.96 4.55 -16.69
N ASP A 28 5.89 4.80 -18.00
CA ASP A 28 5.64 6.12 -18.56
C ASP A 28 4.15 6.50 -18.53
N LEU A 29 3.83 7.68 -19.04
CA LEU A 29 2.46 8.19 -19.11
C LEU A 29 1.52 7.25 -19.87
N VAL A 30 1.95 6.74 -21.03
CA VAL A 30 1.13 5.88 -21.90
C VAL A 30 0.84 4.53 -21.23
N THR A 31 1.86 3.91 -20.63
CA THR A 31 1.71 2.65 -19.90
C THR A 31 0.83 2.83 -18.67
N THR A 32 1.01 3.94 -17.95
CA THR A 32 0.17 4.27 -16.80
C THR A 32 -1.29 4.47 -17.22
N ALA A 33 -1.56 5.18 -18.31
CA ALA A 33 -2.91 5.33 -18.85
C ALA A 33 -3.58 3.98 -19.13
N ARG A 34 -2.87 3.05 -19.79
CA ARG A 34 -3.39 1.70 -20.06
C ARG A 34 -3.68 0.89 -18.80
N ILE A 35 -2.84 1.02 -17.76
CA ILE A 35 -3.08 0.38 -16.46
C ILE A 35 -4.35 0.95 -15.82
N ILE A 36 -4.56 2.27 -15.89
CA ILE A 36 -5.76 2.92 -15.35
C ILE A 36 -7.02 2.57 -16.15
N ASP A 37 -6.92 2.40 -17.47
CA ASP A 37 -8.02 1.88 -18.28
C ASP A 37 -8.39 0.46 -17.86
N THR A 38 -7.39 -0.41 -17.70
CA THR A 38 -7.58 -1.78 -17.20
C THR A 38 -8.22 -1.79 -15.82
N ALA A 39 -7.80 -0.87 -14.93
CA ALA A 39 -8.37 -0.73 -13.59
C ALA A 39 -9.89 -0.49 -13.64
N LEU A 40 -10.33 0.40 -14.54
CA LEU A 40 -11.76 0.70 -14.70
C LEU A 40 -12.56 -0.44 -15.28
N GLU A 41 -11.98 -1.18 -16.24
CA GLU A 41 -12.61 -2.39 -16.79
C GLU A 41 -12.81 -3.46 -15.71
N LEU A 42 -11.85 -3.60 -14.79
CA LEU A 42 -11.90 -4.56 -13.69
C LEU A 42 -12.69 -4.06 -12.46
N GLY A 43 -13.07 -2.78 -12.43
CA GLY A 43 -13.72 -2.12 -11.30
C GLY A 43 -12.81 -1.87 -10.10
N VAL A 44 -11.50 -1.74 -10.32
CA VAL A 44 -10.52 -1.29 -9.33
C VAL A 44 -10.60 0.23 -9.21
N ASP A 45 -10.84 0.72 -7.99
CA ASP A 45 -11.01 2.15 -7.72
C ASP A 45 -9.94 2.74 -6.80
N PHE A 46 -9.16 1.92 -6.08
CA PHE A 46 -8.17 2.42 -5.14
C PHE A 46 -6.77 2.54 -5.75
N ILE A 47 -6.24 3.77 -5.76
CA ILE A 47 -4.90 4.10 -6.21
C ILE A 47 -4.14 4.74 -5.04
N ASP A 48 -3.03 4.14 -4.66
CA ASP A 48 -2.12 4.67 -3.65
C ASP A 48 -0.86 5.25 -4.32
N THR A 49 -0.53 6.51 -4.06
CA THR A 49 0.71 7.16 -4.51
C THR A 49 1.41 7.86 -3.34
N ALA A 50 2.45 8.65 -3.61
CA ALA A 50 3.11 9.52 -2.64
C ALA A 50 3.87 10.64 -3.37
N ASP A 51 4.07 11.75 -2.68
CA ASP A 51 4.89 12.87 -3.13
C ASP A 51 6.32 12.44 -3.55
N MET A 52 6.89 11.43 -2.92
CA MET A 52 8.24 10.95 -3.22
C MET A 52 8.32 9.95 -4.38
N TYR A 53 7.20 9.48 -4.92
CA TYR A 53 7.18 8.37 -5.88
C TYR A 53 7.50 8.78 -7.32
N GLY A 54 8.06 7.80 -8.06
CA GLY A 54 8.43 7.90 -9.46
C GLY A 54 9.92 8.23 -9.67
N GLY A 55 10.27 8.61 -10.90
CA GLY A 55 11.64 8.88 -11.33
C GLY A 55 12.27 10.06 -10.60
N HIS A 56 11.48 11.11 -10.37
CA HIS A 56 11.78 12.26 -9.52
C HIS A 56 10.70 12.46 -8.46
N PHE A 57 10.93 13.37 -7.52
CA PHE A 57 9.94 13.73 -6.50
C PHE A 57 8.68 14.30 -7.17
N GLY A 58 7.54 13.65 -6.97
CA GLY A 58 6.23 14.04 -7.47
C GLY A 58 5.83 13.39 -8.79
N ALA A 59 6.73 12.64 -9.44
CA ALA A 59 6.51 12.15 -10.80
C ALA A 59 5.32 11.20 -10.92
N SER A 60 5.08 10.37 -9.90
CA SER A 60 3.90 9.49 -9.88
C SER A 60 2.59 10.29 -9.81
N GLU A 61 2.56 11.33 -8.98
CA GLU A 61 1.41 12.23 -8.85
C GLU A 61 1.17 13.04 -10.12
N GLU A 62 2.22 13.54 -10.77
CA GLU A 62 2.12 14.26 -12.05
C GLU A 62 1.49 13.38 -13.14
N VAL A 63 1.99 12.15 -13.30
CA VAL A 63 1.44 11.20 -14.28
C VAL A 63 -0.01 10.86 -13.97
N LEU A 64 -0.34 10.59 -12.69
CA LEU A 64 -1.72 10.33 -12.29
C LEU A 64 -2.62 11.54 -12.53
N GLY A 65 -2.13 12.76 -12.26
CA GLY A 65 -2.88 13.99 -12.49
C GLY A 65 -3.27 14.18 -13.95
N GLU A 66 -2.40 13.80 -14.89
CA GLU A 66 -2.72 13.77 -16.32
C GLU A 66 -3.73 12.66 -16.66
N VAL A 67 -3.47 11.43 -16.22
CA VAL A 67 -4.26 10.25 -16.60
C VAL A 67 -5.69 10.28 -16.02
N LEU A 68 -5.88 10.90 -14.86
CA LEU A 68 -7.17 10.97 -14.17
C LEU A 68 -8.03 12.16 -14.59
N GLN A 69 -7.58 13.03 -15.49
CA GLN A 69 -8.41 14.14 -15.99
C GLN A 69 -9.72 13.63 -16.59
N GLY A 70 -10.83 14.28 -16.22
CA GLY A 70 -12.18 13.90 -16.64
C GLY A 70 -12.74 12.59 -16.04
N ARG A 71 -11.96 11.88 -15.20
CA ARG A 71 -12.38 10.61 -14.57
C ARG A 71 -11.94 10.43 -13.12
N ARG A 72 -11.42 11.50 -12.49
CA ARG A 72 -10.93 11.53 -11.10
C ARG A 72 -11.95 11.01 -10.07
N ASN A 73 -13.23 11.28 -10.28
CA ASN A 73 -14.33 10.85 -9.41
C ASN A 73 -14.63 9.34 -9.47
N LYS A 74 -13.99 8.60 -10.38
CA LYS A 74 -14.12 7.13 -10.47
C LYS A 74 -13.13 6.39 -9.56
N PHE A 75 -12.24 7.11 -8.89
CA PHE A 75 -11.18 6.54 -8.08
C PHE A 75 -11.17 7.13 -6.67
N VAL A 76 -10.82 6.29 -5.71
CA VAL A 76 -10.36 6.68 -4.38
C VAL A 76 -8.83 6.86 -4.47
N LEU A 77 -8.37 8.09 -4.31
CA LEU A 77 -6.97 8.45 -4.46
C LEU A 77 -6.32 8.68 -3.09
N GLY A 78 -5.39 7.80 -2.74
CA GLY A 78 -4.50 7.93 -1.61
C GLY A 78 -3.17 8.57 -2.00
N THR A 79 -2.69 9.54 -1.23
CA THR A 79 -1.29 10.01 -1.35
C THR A 79 -0.67 10.23 0.04
N LYS A 80 0.64 10.47 0.06
CA LYS A 80 1.43 10.55 1.30
C LYS A 80 2.40 11.71 1.26
N PHE A 81 2.75 12.18 2.46
CA PHE A 81 3.76 13.20 2.71
C PHE A 81 4.73 12.76 3.79
N GLY A 82 5.85 13.46 3.90
CA GLY A 82 6.73 13.33 5.07
C GLY A 82 8.21 13.35 4.75
N LEU A 83 8.60 13.53 3.48
CA LEU A 83 9.99 13.43 3.05
C LEU A 83 10.50 14.73 2.47
N ASN A 84 11.80 14.99 2.69
CA ASN A 84 12.44 16.18 2.17
C ASN A 84 12.50 16.14 0.62
N PRO A 85 11.86 17.08 -0.09
CA PRO A 85 11.85 17.09 -1.57
C PRO A 85 13.23 17.24 -2.20
N GLY A 86 14.17 17.90 -1.52
CA GLY A 86 15.52 18.17 -2.02
C GLY A 86 16.47 16.99 -1.92
N THR A 87 16.23 16.03 -1.01
CA THR A 87 17.12 14.89 -0.77
C THR A 87 16.48 13.53 -0.99
N ARG A 88 15.14 13.44 -0.90
CA ARG A 88 14.38 12.17 -0.81
C ARG A 88 14.85 11.27 0.34
N ASN A 89 15.53 11.82 1.33
CA ASN A 89 15.93 11.06 2.51
C ASN A 89 14.70 10.66 3.32
N LEU A 90 14.73 9.45 3.86
CA LEU A 90 13.66 8.96 4.76
C LEU A 90 13.66 9.67 6.12
N ARG A 91 14.74 10.38 6.46
CA ARG A 91 14.95 11.08 7.73
C ARG A 91 15.69 12.42 7.55
N PRO A 92 15.40 13.44 8.39
CA PRO A 92 14.27 13.49 9.31
C PRO A 92 12.93 13.54 8.55
N VAL A 93 11.86 13.00 9.15
CA VAL A 93 10.51 13.08 8.59
C VAL A 93 9.94 14.46 8.87
N LEU A 94 9.47 15.13 7.82
CA LEU A 94 8.83 16.44 7.90
C LEU A 94 7.33 16.25 8.18
N ALA A 95 6.88 16.61 9.37
CA ALA A 95 5.47 16.46 9.76
C ALA A 95 4.93 17.70 10.49
N ASP A 96 5.67 18.81 10.49
CA ASP A 96 5.22 20.04 11.12
C ASP A 96 4.02 20.63 10.35
N PRO A 97 3.14 21.40 11.01
CA PRO A 97 1.91 21.91 10.40
C PRO A 97 2.12 22.67 9.09
N ALA A 98 3.18 23.48 8.99
CA ALA A 98 3.45 24.25 7.78
C ALA A 98 3.85 23.34 6.62
N TYR A 99 4.68 22.33 6.90
CA TYR A 99 5.03 21.33 5.89
C TYR A 99 3.83 20.51 5.44
N VAL A 100 2.99 20.00 6.37
CA VAL A 100 1.76 19.24 6.03
C VAL A 100 0.92 19.99 5.00
N VAL A 101 0.63 21.27 5.26
CA VAL A 101 -0.17 22.10 4.35
C VAL A 101 0.55 22.32 3.01
N SER A 102 1.85 22.66 3.04
CA SER A 102 2.60 22.91 1.81
C SER A 102 2.74 21.67 0.90
N ALA A 103 2.92 20.49 1.51
CA ALA A 103 3.02 19.21 0.82
C ALA A 103 1.65 18.80 0.24
N PHE A 104 0.57 19.03 0.99
CA PHE A 104 -0.80 18.81 0.54
C PHE A 104 -1.10 19.65 -0.73
N GLU A 105 -0.87 20.96 -0.66
CA GLU A 105 -1.08 21.87 -1.78
C GLU A 105 -0.22 21.53 -3.00
N ALA A 106 1.02 21.09 -2.79
CA ALA A 106 1.89 20.62 -3.86
C ALA A 106 1.36 19.33 -4.52
N SER A 107 0.82 18.42 -3.72
CA SER A 107 0.21 17.18 -4.20
C SER A 107 -1.04 17.47 -5.02
N LEU A 108 -1.94 18.36 -4.56
CA LEU A 108 -3.12 18.79 -5.33
C LEU A 108 -2.74 19.34 -6.71
N ARG A 109 -1.71 20.19 -6.79
CA ARG A 109 -1.23 20.75 -8.07
C ARG A 109 -0.75 19.65 -9.03
N ARG A 110 0.04 18.69 -8.55
CA ARG A 110 0.54 17.58 -9.38
C ARG A 110 -0.57 16.63 -9.81
N LEU A 111 -1.47 16.30 -8.87
CA LEU A 111 -2.62 15.42 -9.09
C LEU A 111 -3.77 16.10 -9.85
N LYS A 112 -3.69 17.42 -10.07
CA LYS A 112 -4.69 18.23 -10.78
C LYS A 112 -6.11 17.99 -10.25
N THR A 113 -6.25 18.05 -8.93
CA THR A 113 -7.51 17.81 -8.22
C THR A 113 -7.62 18.76 -7.02
N ASP A 114 -8.84 18.98 -6.54
CA ASP A 114 -9.11 19.85 -5.40
C ASP A 114 -9.26 19.10 -4.07
N THR A 115 -9.28 17.76 -4.13
CA THR A 115 -9.49 16.89 -2.97
C THR A 115 -8.64 15.63 -3.03
N ILE A 116 -8.18 15.19 -1.85
CA ILE A 116 -7.56 13.87 -1.65
C ILE A 116 -8.52 12.99 -0.84
N ASP A 117 -8.70 11.74 -1.23
CA ASP A 117 -9.60 10.83 -0.52
C ASP A 117 -8.95 10.29 0.75
N LEU A 118 -7.68 9.89 0.66
CA LEU A 118 -6.88 9.40 1.78
C LEU A 118 -5.51 10.11 1.82
N TYR A 119 -5.27 10.96 2.82
CA TYR A 119 -3.97 11.64 2.97
C TYR A 119 -3.19 11.07 4.15
N GLN A 120 -1.97 10.59 3.90
CA GLN A 120 -1.25 9.76 4.86
C GLN A 120 0.11 10.33 5.25
N LEU A 121 0.43 10.27 6.55
CA LEU A 121 1.80 10.45 7.03
C LEU A 121 2.63 9.21 6.61
N HIS A 122 3.67 9.39 5.80
CA HIS A 122 4.39 8.27 5.18
C HIS A 122 5.29 7.50 6.16
N PHE A 123 5.86 8.19 7.15
CA PHE A 123 6.71 7.60 8.18
C PHE A 123 6.50 8.35 9.50
N PRO A 124 6.75 7.73 10.66
CA PRO A 124 6.67 8.43 11.94
C PRO A 124 7.76 9.50 12.02
N SER A 125 7.40 10.69 12.53
CA SER A 125 8.37 11.74 12.87
C SER A 125 8.91 11.53 14.28
N GLU A 126 10.23 11.66 14.41
CA GLU A 126 10.93 11.59 15.71
C GLU A 126 11.05 12.98 16.36
N THR A 127 10.77 14.05 15.61
CA THR A 127 11.04 15.43 16.02
C THR A 127 9.79 16.30 16.12
N VAL A 128 8.67 15.85 15.54
CA VAL A 128 7.40 16.59 15.56
C VAL A 128 6.39 15.80 16.41
N PRO A 129 5.82 16.40 17.46
CA PRO A 129 4.73 15.80 18.22
C PRO A 129 3.56 15.41 17.33
N ILE A 130 2.96 14.24 17.57
CA ILE A 130 1.86 13.75 16.74
C ILE A 130 0.63 14.66 16.78
N LEU A 131 0.41 15.37 17.90
CA LEU A 131 -0.65 16.37 18.04
C LEU A 131 -0.55 17.46 16.98
N ASP A 132 0.65 18.02 16.76
CA ASP A 132 0.84 19.10 15.78
C ASP A 132 0.53 18.61 14.36
N THR A 133 0.91 17.37 14.05
CA THR A 133 0.59 16.76 12.75
C THR A 133 -0.91 16.53 12.60
N LEU A 134 -1.57 15.96 13.62
CA LEU A 134 -3.01 15.68 13.60
C LEU A 134 -3.86 16.94 13.53
N ASP A 135 -3.50 18.01 14.25
CA ASP A 135 -4.20 19.30 14.19
C ASP A 135 -4.15 19.91 12.77
N ALA A 136 -3.00 19.83 12.10
CA ALA A 136 -2.87 20.28 10.72
C ALA A 136 -3.71 19.43 9.74
N LEU A 137 -3.70 18.11 9.93
CA LEU A 137 -4.49 17.18 9.13
C LEU A 137 -6.01 17.37 9.35
N ASP A 138 -6.44 17.56 10.60
CA ASP A 138 -7.83 17.79 10.97
C ASP A 138 -8.39 19.07 10.32
N LYS A 139 -7.59 20.15 10.26
CA LYS A 139 -7.97 21.37 9.53
C LYS A 139 -8.24 21.11 8.06
N LEU A 140 -7.47 20.23 7.40
CA LEU A 140 -7.71 19.84 6.01
C LEU A 140 -8.99 18.99 5.87
N VAL A 141 -9.28 18.13 6.84
CA VAL A 141 -10.51 17.33 6.88
C VAL A 141 -11.73 18.23 7.07
N ARG A 142 -11.72 19.12 8.07
CA ARG A 142 -12.82 20.06 8.35
C ARG A 142 -13.06 21.03 7.19
N ALA A 143 -12.02 21.38 6.45
CA ALA A 143 -12.13 22.18 5.22
C ALA A 143 -12.69 21.42 4.01
N GLY A 144 -12.95 20.11 4.14
CA GLY A 144 -13.43 19.25 3.04
C GLY A 144 -12.39 19.01 1.95
N LYS A 145 -11.11 19.24 2.24
CA LYS A 145 -9.98 19.10 1.32
C LYS A 145 -9.38 17.69 1.34
N VAL A 146 -9.54 17.00 2.46
CA VAL A 146 -9.19 15.60 2.66
C VAL A 146 -10.41 14.88 3.21
N ARG A 147 -10.77 13.72 2.65
CA ARG A 147 -11.94 12.96 3.13
C ARG A 147 -11.62 12.08 4.32
N ALA A 148 -10.43 11.46 4.33
CA ALA A 148 -9.93 10.65 5.43
C ALA A 148 -8.41 10.77 5.56
N ILE A 149 -7.90 10.56 6.77
CA ILE A 149 -6.46 10.60 7.03
C ILE A 149 -5.97 9.23 7.49
N GLY A 150 -4.73 8.93 7.14
CA GLY A 150 -4.08 7.69 7.53
C GLY A 150 -2.62 7.88 7.86
N CYS A 151 -1.94 6.77 8.11
CA CYS A 151 -0.53 6.76 8.40
C CYS A 151 0.14 5.55 7.75
N SER A 152 1.46 5.54 7.77
CA SER A 152 2.26 4.43 7.27
C SER A 152 3.47 4.24 8.16
N ASN A 153 3.81 2.97 8.42
CA ASN A 153 4.97 2.56 9.22
C ASN A 153 4.94 3.03 10.68
N LEU A 154 3.76 3.34 11.23
CA LEU A 154 3.62 3.58 12.66
C LEU A 154 3.59 2.25 13.41
N SER A 155 4.29 2.21 14.55
CA SER A 155 4.25 1.08 15.48
C SER A 155 2.93 1.00 16.23
N ALA A 156 2.64 -0.14 16.86
CA ALA A 156 1.45 -0.31 17.69
C ALA A 156 1.34 0.76 18.81
N ALA A 157 2.47 1.15 19.40
CA ALA A 157 2.52 2.18 20.44
C ALA A 157 2.20 3.57 19.86
N GLN A 158 2.75 3.91 18.70
CA GLN A 158 2.49 5.19 18.03
C GLN A 158 1.03 5.29 17.54
N LEU A 159 0.45 4.18 17.09
CA LEU A 159 -0.98 4.13 16.74
C LEU A 159 -1.86 4.41 17.96
N ALA A 160 -1.55 3.80 19.11
CA ALA A 160 -2.29 4.02 20.34
C ALA A 160 -2.15 5.47 20.84
N GLU A 161 -0.94 6.03 20.76
CA GLU A 161 -0.67 7.44 21.08
C GLU A 161 -1.48 8.38 20.17
N ALA A 162 -1.40 8.19 18.86
CA ALA A 162 -2.13 9.01 17.88
C ALA A 162 -3.65 8.95 18.11
N ALA A 163 -4.20 7.76 18.39
CA ALA A 163 -5.62 7.59 18.69
C ALA A 163 -6.03 8.32 19.99
N GLY A 164 -5.23 8.21 21.05
CA GLY A 164 -5.49 8.91 22.31
C GLY A 164 -5.40 10.43 22.18
N VAL A 165 -4.44 10.93 21.40
CA VAL A 165 -4.31 12.36 21.10
C VAL A 165 -5.50 12.86 20.29
N ALA A 166 -5.94 12.11 19.27
CA ALA A 166 -7.09 12.48 18.47
C ALA A 166 -8.37 12.57 19.32
N ASP A 167 -8.63 11.55 20.14
CA ASP A 167 -9.80 11.50 21.04
C ASP A 167 -9.79 12.64 22.06
N ALA A 168 -8.65 12.88 22.73
CA ALA A 168 -8.53 13.91 23.76
C ALA A 168 -8.70 15.36 23.22
N ASN A 169 -8.53 15.57 21.92
CA ASN A 169 -8.55 16.90 21.29
C ASN A 169 -9.68 17.07 20.26
N ASP A 170 -10.61 16.12 20.12
CA ASP A 170 -11.66 16.12 19.09
C ASP A 170 -11.10 16.30 17.67
N LEU A 171 -10.02 15.58 17.35
CA LEU A 171 -9.40 15.61 16.02
C LEU A 171 -9.80 14.37 15.21
N ALA A 172 -9.79 14.49 13.89
CA ALA A 172 -9.92 13.35 12.99
C ALA A 172 -8.87 12.27 13.33
N PRO A 173 -9.27 11.00 13.53
CA PRO A 173 -8.33 9.90 13.79
C PRO A 173 -7.76 9.34 12.48
N PHE A 174 -6.63 8.63 12.57
CA PHE A 174 -6.16 7.81 11.46
C PHE A 174 -7.09 6.61 11.23
N VAL A 175 -7.57 6.44 10.00
CA VAL A 175 -8.43 5.31 9.62
C VAL A 175 -7.68 4.16 8.95
N THR A 176 -6.43 4.40 8.53
CA THR A 176 -5.55 3.38 7.96
C THR A 176 -4.15 3.43 8.57
N ASN A 177 -3.49 2.26 8.61
CA ASN A 177 -2.05 2.17 8.69
C ASN A 177 -1.53 1.29 7.54
N GLN A 178 -0.60 1.82 6.77
CA GLN A 178 0.01 1.15 5.64
C GLN A 178 1.41 0.63 6.02
N CYS A 179 1.62 -0.68 6.02
CA CYS A 179 2.87 -1.31 6.42
C CYS A 179 3.28 -2.44 5.47
N GLU A 180 4.55 -2.83 5.50
CA GLU A 180 5.06 -3.98 4.76
C GLU A 180 4.44 -5.27 5.30
N TYR A 181 3.81 -6.07 4.44
CA TYR A 181 3.25 -7.36 4.85
C TYR A 181 3.10 -8.31 3.68
N SER A 182 3.61 -9.54 3.83
CA SER A 182 3.52 -10.62 2.84
C SER A 182 3.71 -11.96 3.52
N LEU A 183 3.52 -13.07 2.79
CA LEU A 183 3.74 -14.43 3.32
C LEU A 183 5.14 -14.64 3.92
N ILE A 184 6.15 -13.91 3.44
CA ILE A 184 7.55 -14.02 3.87
C ILE A 184 8.05 -12.82 4.67
N TRP A 185 7.16 -11.86 4.97
CA TRP A 185 7.44 -10.72 5.84
C TRP A 185 6.22 -10.44 6.71
N ARG A 186 6.25 -10.93 7.96
CA ARG A 186 5.06 -11.01 8.83
C ARG A 186 5.20 -10.29 10.16
N GLU A 187 6.15 -9.35 10.26
CA GLU A 187 6.33 -8.52 11.46
C GLU A 187 5.02 -7.88 11.98
N PRO A 188 4.11 -7.37 11.14
CA PRO A 188 2.86 -6.76 11.63
C PRO A 188 1.93 -7.69 12.41
N GLU A 189 2.09 -9.02 12.33
CA GLU A 189 1.27 -9.98 13.06
C GLU A 189 1.48 -9.89 14.58
N ALA A 190 2.67 -9.49 15.02
CA ALA A 190 3.04 -9.49 16.43
C ALA A 190 2.21 -8.51 17.27
N ASP A 191 2.05 -7.27 16.78
CA ASP A 191 1.44 -6.18 17.57
C ASP A 191 0.63 -5.18 16.74
N ILE A 192 1.04 -4.87 15.51
CA ILE A 192 0.37 -3.88 14.64
C ILE A 192 -1.05 -4.33 14.28
N LEU A 193 -1.22 -5.52 13.71
CA LEU A 193 -2.52 -6.03 13.29
C LEU A 193 -3.51 -6.17 14.47
N PRO A 194 -3.11 -6.69 15.65
CA PRO A 194 -3.94 -6.63 16.85
C PRO A 194 -4.28 -5.21 17.32
N ALA A 195 -3.33 -4.28 17.30
CA ALA A 195 -3.57 -2.89 17.73
C ALA A 195 -4.59 -2.19 16.82
N MET A 196 -4.44 -2.35 15.51
CA MET A 196 -5.36 -1.77 14.53
C MET A 196 -6.77 -2.32 14.66
N ALA A 197 -6.92 -3.62 14.93
CA ALA A 197 -8.22 -4.22 15.19
C ALA A 197 -8.92 -3.59 16.41
N ARG A 198 -8.18 -3.30 17.49
CA ARG A 198 -8.73 -2.62 18.67
C ARG A 198 -9.12 -1.16 18.39
N LEU A 199 -8.38 -0.50 17.52
CA LEU A 199 -8.56 0.92 17.19
C LEU A 199 -9.56 1.16 16.05
N GLY A 200 -10.06 0.11 15.38
CA GLY A 200 -10.94 0.24 14.22
C GLY A 200 -10.24 0.77 12.97
N ILE A 201 -8.94 0.53 12.83
CA ILE A 201 -8.10 1.00 11.73
C ILE A 201 -7.92 -0.12 10.71
N SER A 202 -8.10 0.18 9.42
CA SER A 202 -7.84 -0.79 8.34
C SER A 202 -6.36 -0.88 7.97
N PHE A 203 -5.91 -2.08 7.60
CA PHE A 203 -4.54 -2.34 7.15
C PHE A 203 -4.45 -2.31 5.63
N LEU A 204 -3.40 -1.65 5.13
CA LEU A 204 -3.05 -1.59 3.71
C LEU A 204 -1.64 -2.18 3.52
N PRO A 205 -1.49 -3.45 3.05
CA PRO A 205 -0.19 -4.05 2.89
C PRO A 205 0.52 -3.54 1.63
N TYR A 206 1.73 -2.99 1.80
CA TYR A 206 2.67 -2.77 0.70
C TYR A 206 3.68 -3.93 0.60
N PHE A 207 4.35 -4.05 -0.56
CA PHE A 207 5.16 -5.22 -0.95
C PHE A 207 4.45 -6.58 -0.73
N PRO A 208 3.17 -6.74 -1.11
CA PRO A 208 2.46 -8.01 -0.91
C PRO A 208 3.12 -9.19 -1.64
N LEU A 209 3.91 -8.89 -2.68
CA LEU A 209 4.64 -9.88 -3.47
C LEU A 209 6.15 -9.93 -3.19
N ALA A 210 6.65 -9.25 -2.14
CA ALA A 210 8.07 -9.19 -1.77
C ALA A 210 8.99 -8.89 -2.99
N SER A 211 8.79 -7.73 -3.61
CA SER A 211 9.47 -7.33 -4.86
C SER A 211 9.30 -8.28 -6.07
N GLY A 212 8.32 -9.17 -6.00
CA GLY A 212 7.96 -10.12 -7.06
C GLY A 212 8.42 -11.56 -6.79
N LEU A 213 9.09 -11.84 -5.68
CA LEU A 213 9.44 -13.22 -5.29
C LEU A 213 8.21 -14.11 -5.17
N LEU A 214 7.13 -13.58 -4.60
CA LEU A 214 5.86 -14.30 -4.48
C LEU A 214 5.00 -14.27 -5.76
N SER A 215 5.55 -13.86 -6.90
CA SER A 215 4.84 -13.92 -8.19
C SER A 215 5.13 -15.18 -9.00
N GLY A 216 6.09 -16.01 -8.57
CA GLY A 216 6.52 -17.22 -9.28
C GLY A 216 7.42 -16.96 -10.51
N LYS A 217 7.73 -15.70 -10.84
CA LYS A 217 8.56 -15.36 -12.01
C LYS A 217 10.07 -15.51 -11.79
N TYR A 218 10.52 -15.68 -10.55
CA TYR A 218 11.93 -15.85 -10.19
C TYR A 218 12.19 -17.32 -9.88
N GLN A 219 13.23 -17.88 -10.49
CA GLN A 219 13.65 -19.26 -10.26
C GLN A 219 14.90 -19.29 -9.38
N ARG A 220 14.92 -20.18 -8.39
CA ARG A 220 16.04 -20.36 -7.47
C ARG A 220 17.34 -20.66 -8.25
N GLY A 221 18.39 -19.90 -7.96
CA GLY A 221 19.70 -20.07 -8.61
C GLY A 221 19.80 -19.59 -10.06
N ALA A 222 18.72 -19.05 -10.64
CA ALA A 222 18.72 -18.46 -11.97
C ALA A 222 18.80 -16.92 -11.90
N PRO A 223 19.39 -16.26 -12.90
CA PRO A 223 19.35 -14.80 -12.96
C PRO A 223 17.91 -14.30 -13.11
N PRO A 224 17.56 -13.15 -12.50
CA PRO A 224 16.22 -12.58 -12.63
C PRO A 224 15.92 -12.25 -14.11
N PRO A 225 14.66 -12.41 -14.58
CA PRO A 225 14.32 -12.10 -15.95
C PRO A 225 14.72 -10.66 -16.35
N PRO A 226 15.17 -10.44 -17.59
CA PRO A 226 15.46 -9.10 -18.09
C PRO A 226 14.27 -8.16 -17.88
N ASN A 227 14.56 -6.89 -17.57
CA ASN A 227 13.58 -5.84 -17.27
C ASN A 227 12.71 -6.04 -16.01
N SER A 228 12.87 -7.15 -15.28
CA SER A 228 12.18 -7.34 -14.00
C SER A 228 12.72 -6.41 -12.90
N ARG A 229 11.96 -6.23 -11.82
CA ARG A 229 12.40 -5.42 -10.68
C ARG A 229 13.68 -5.98 -10.06
N GLY A 230 13.76 -7.30 -9.87
CA GLY A 230 14.97 -7.99 -9.40
C GLY A 230 16.21 -7.73 -10.24
N ALA A 231 16.08 -7.62 -11.57
CA ALA A 231 17.21 -7.27 -12.43
C ALA A 231 17.62 -5.78 -12.31
N LYS A 232 16.65 -4.88 -12.13
CA LYS A 232 16.89 -3.43 -12.03
C LYS A 232 17.27 -2.95 -10.62
N MET A 233 16.87 -3.68 -9.59
CA MET A 233 17.03 -3.34 -8.17
C MET A 233 17.41 -4.58 -7.35
N PRO A 234 18.58 -5.18 -7.60
CA PRO A 234 18.98 -6.44 -6.96
C PRO A 234 19.01 -6.35 -5.43
N ALA A 235 19.49 -5.23 -4.87
CA ALA A 235 19.54 -5.03 -3.42
C ALA A 235 18.17 -5.07 -2.72
N LEU A 236 17.11 -4.63 -3.42
CA LEU A 236 15.76 -4.67 -2.87
C LEU A 236 15.16 -6.08 -2.90
N MET A 237 15.58 -6.91 -3.86
CA MET A 237 15.19 -8.31 -3.95
C MET A 237 15.96 -9.15 -2.91
N SER A 238 17.28 -8.92 -2.79
CA SER A 238 18.15 -9.67 -1.88
C SER A 238 17.78 -9.53 -0.40
N LYS A 239 17.06 -8.46 -0.02
CA LYS A 239 16.44 -8.32 1.31
C LYS A 239 15.60 -9.56 1.69
N TYR A 240 14.92 -10.15 0.71
CA TYR A 240 13.94 -11.22 0.92
C TYR A 240 14.48 -12.61 0.53
N GLU A 241 15.57 -12.69 -0.25
CA GLU A 241 16.16 -13.95 -0.73
C GLU A 241 17.04 -14.63 0.32
N THR A 242 16.51 -14.82 1.53
CA THR A 242 17.17 -15.64 2.54
C THR A 242 16.90 -17.13 2.25
N PRO A 243 17.80 -18.05 2.66
CA PRO A 243 17.57 -19.49 2.49
C PRO A 243 16.21 -19.94 3.04
N GLU A 244 15.83 -19.43 4.22
CA GLU A 244 14.57 -19.76 4.90
C GLU A 244 13.35 -19.31 4.09
N ASN A 245 13.41 -18.10 3.50
CA ASN A 245 12.33 -17.60 2.66
C ASN A 245 12.23 -18.37 1.34
N LEU A 246 13.35 -18.76 0.75
CA LEU A 246 13.34 -19.56 -0.49
C LEU A 246 12.73 -20.95 -0.24
N ASP A 247 13.10 -21.61 0.85
CA ASP A 247 12.53 -22.91 1.22
C ASP A 247 11.02 -22.79 1.56
N LEU A 248 10.61 -21.70 2.21
CA LEU A 248 9.19 -21.39 2.42
C LEU A 248 8.45 -21.14 1.10
N ILE A 249 9.04 -20.41 0.16
CA ILE A 249 8.46 -20.18 -1.17
C ILE A 249 8.24 -21.49 -1.93
N ASP A 250 9.19 -22.43 -1.86
CA ASP A 250 9.06 -23.74 -2.51
C ASP A 250 7.86 -24.53 -1.94
N ARG A 251 7.70 -24.51 -0.61
CA ARG A 251 6.56 -25.14 0.09
C ARG A 251 5.23 -24.47 -0.25
N LEU A 252 5.18 -23.13 -0.27
CA LEU A 252 3.98 -22.35 -0.63
C LEU A 252 3.58 -22.55 -2.09
N THR A 253 4.56 -22.67 -2.99
CA THR A 253 4.33 -22.96 -4.40
C THR A 253 3.67 -24.33 -4.57
N THR A 254 4.17 -25.34 -3.85
CA THR A 254 3.56 -26.68 -3.84
C THR A 254 2.14 -26.63 -3.29
N PHE A 255 1.93 -25.95 -2.16
CA PHE A 255 0.62 -25.78 -1.53
C PHE A 255 -0.43 -25.18 -2.50
N ALA A 256 -0.04 -24.13 -3.22
CA ALA A 256 -0.91 -23.47 -4.21
C ALA A 256 -1.21 -24.39 -5.39
N ALA A 257 -0.18 -25.06 -5.93
CA ALA A 257 -0.31 -25.93 -7.09
C ALA A 257 -1.24 -27.12 -6.84
N GLU A 258 -1.17 -27.74 -5.65
CA GLU A 258 -2.08 -28.81 -5.22
C GLU A 258 -3.56 -28.39 -5.21
N ARG A 259 -3.83 -27.07 -5.17
CA ARG A 259 -5.17 -26.47 -5.17
C ARG A 259 -5.54 -25.85 -6.52
N GLY A 260 -4.71 -26.04 -7.56
CA GLY A 260 -4.96 -25.47 -8.89
C GLY A 260 -4.71 -23.97 -8.98
N HIS A 261 -3.92 -23.41 -8.06
CA HIS A 261 -3.60 -21.99 -7.99
C HIS A 261 -2.10 -21.72 -8.10
N THR A 262 -1.74 -20.48 -8.46
CA THR A 262 -0.35 -20.04 -8.51
C THR A 262 0.12 -19.46 -7.17
N LEU A 263 1.43 -19.29 -7.01
CA LEU A 263 2.00 -18.58 -5.85
C LEU A 263 1.49 -17.14 -5.75
N LEU A 264 1.27 -16.47 -6.88
CA LEU A 264 0.70 -15.13 -6.95
C LEU A 264 -0.73 -15.12 -6.38
N ASP A 265 -1.55 -16.10 -6.78
CA ASP A 265 -2.90 -16.26 -6.27
C ASP A 265 -2.88 -16.41 -4.75
N LEU A 266 -2.01 -17.28 -4.24
CA LEU A 266 -1.88 -17.52 -2.80
C LEU A 266 -1.46 -16.25 -2.04
N ALA A 267 -0.48 -15.50 -2.55
CA ALA A 267 0.04 -14.32 -1.87
C ALA A 267 -1.02 -13.23 -1.68
N ILE A 268 -1.87 -13.01 -2.67
CA ILE A 268 -2.94 -12.01 -2.60
C ILE A 268 -4.15 -12.56 -1.82
N ALA A 269 -4.58 -13.79 -2.10
CA ALA A 269 -5.72 -14.42 -1.43
C ALA A 269 -5.50 -14.59 0.07
N TRP A 270 -4.26 -14.91 0.49
CA TRP A 270 -3.90 -15.03 1.90
C TRP A 270 -4.03 -13.71 2.66
N LEU A 271 -3.52 -12.61 2.09
CA LEU A 271 -3.70 -11.28 2.68
C LEU A 271 -5.19 -10.93 2.79
N LEU A 272 -5.95 -11.19 1.73
CA LEU A 272 -7.39 -10.88 1.68
C LEU A 272 -8.25 -11.79 2.57
N ALA A 273 -7.73 -12.94 3.00
CA ALA A 273 -8.42 -13.80 3.96
C ALA A 273 -8.54 -13.16 5.35
N ASP A 274 -7.69 -12.17 5.67
CA ASP A 274 -7.81 -11.37 6.88
C ASP A 274 -8.77 -10.18 6.66
N PRO A 275 -9.89 -10.08 7.41
CA PRO A 275 -10.86 -9.01 7.23
C PRO A 275 -10.33 -7.61 7.59
N ARG A 276 -9.20 -7.52 8.32
CA ARG A 276 -8.55 -6.26 8.67
C ARG A 276 -7.84 -5.60 7.48
N ILE A 277 -7.51 -6.39 6.45
CA ILE A 277 -6.92 -5.89 5.21
C ILE A 277 -8.02 -5.25 4.36
N ALA A 278 -8.01 -3.93 4.21
CA ALA A 278 -9.01 -3.26 3.36
C ALA A 278 -8.72 -3.44 1.87
N SER A 279 -7.45 -3.27 1.47
CA SER A 279 -7.02 -3.43 0.08
C SER A 279 -5.56 -3.81 -0.01
N VAL A 280 -5.24 -4.80 -0.84
CA VAL A 280 -3.85 -5.17 -1.16
C VAL A 280 -3.32 -4.27 -2.28
N ILE A 281 -2.34 -3.42 -1.97
CA ILE A 281 -1.77 -2.45 -2.92
C ILE A 281 -0.52 -3.00 -3.60
N ALA A 282 -0.73 -3.73 -4.70
CA ALA A 282 0.35 -4.28 -5.50
C ALA A 282 0.82 -3.29 -6.58
N GLY A 283 2.13 -3.12 -6.72
CA GLY A 283 2.69 -2.34 -7.82
C GLY A 283 2.72 -3.15 -9.12
N VAL A 284 2.13 -2.62 -10.19
CA VAL A 284 2.01 -3.28 -11.52
C VAL A 284 2.74 -2.50 -12.60
N SER A 285 3.33 -3.18 -13.58
CA SER A 285 4.03 -2.54 -14.71
C SER A 285 3.28 -2.59 -16.04
N ASN A 286 2.14 -3.30 -16.09
CA ASN A 286 1.24 -3.39 -17.24
C ASN A 286 -0.16 -3.84 -16.77
N GLY A 287 -1.13 -3.83 -17.70
CA GLY A 287 -2.51 -4.22 -17.42
C GLY A 287 -2.66 -5.71 -17.08
N GLU A 288 -1.86 -6.58 -17.72
CA GLU A 288 -1.94 -8.04 -17.49
C GLU A 288 -1.59 -8.42 -16.05
N GLN A 289 -0.61 -7.76 -15.44
CA GLN A 289 -0.30 -7.94 -14.02
C GLN A 289 -1.44 -7.47 -13.12
N LEU A 290 -2.14 -6.39 -13.48
CA LEU A 290 -3.30 -5.95 -12.72
C LEU A 290 -4.44 -6.97 -12.83
N THR A 291 -4.73 -7.47 -14.03
CA THR A 291 -5.71 -8.53 -14.26
C THR A 291 -5.39 -9.78 -13.44
N ALA A 292 -4.13 -10.22 -13.42
CA ALA A 292 -3.69 -11.35 -12.62
C ALA A 292 -3.89 -11.10 -11.11
N ASN A 293 -3.51 -9.92 -10.61
CA ASN A 293 -3.71 -9.55 -9.21
C ASN A 293 -5.19 -9.52 -8.81
N VAL A 294 -6.07 -9.04 -9.70
CA VAL A 294 -7.52 -9.03 -9.47
C VAL A 294 -8.09 -10.44 -9.47
N ALA A 295 -7.68 -11.30 -10.40
CA ALA A 295 -8.11 -12.70 -10.45
C ALA A 295 -7.69 -13.46 -9.18
N ALA A 296 -6.47 -13.24 -8.71
CA ALA A 296 -5.95 -13.78 -7.45
C ALA A 296 -6.81 -13.41 -6.23
N GLY A 297 -7.31 -12.18 -6.18
CA GLY A 297 -8.22 -11.73 -5.12
C GLY A 297 -9.59 -12.42 -5.12
N GLY A 298 -9.92 -13.18 -6.17
CA GLY A 298 -11.12 -14.00 -6.24
C GLY A 298 -11.02 -15.35 -5.54
N TRP A 299 -9.81 -15.82 -5.19
CA TRP A 299 -9.63 -17.10 -4.51
C TRP A 299 -9.98 -16.99 -3.02
N GLN A 300 -11.04 -17.70 -2.61
CA GLN A 300 -11.42 -17.83 -1.21
C GLN A 300 -10.76 -19.05 -0.58
N LEU A 301 -9.78 -18.82 0.30
CA LEU A 301 -9.15 -19.89 1.08
C LEU A 301 -10.18 -20.54 2.02
N SER A 302 -10.25 -21.87 2.02
CA SER A 302 -11.11 -22.60 2.95
C SER A 302 -10.57 -22.52 4.39
N ALA A 303 -11.39 -22.93 5.37
CA ALA A 303 -10.92 -23.04 6.76
C ALA A 303 -9.75 -24.03 6.89
N GLN A 304 -9.78 -25.13 6.12
CA GLN A 304 -8.70 -26.10 6.07
C GLN A 304 -7.43 -25.51 5.47
N ASP A 305 -7.55 -24.76 4.37
CA ASP A 305 -6.41 -24.09 3.73
C ASP A 305 -5.73 -23.12 4.67
N ARG A 306 -6.53 -22.31 5.39
CA ARG A 306 -6.03 -21.38 6.41
C ARG A 306 -5.29 -22.10 7.53
N ALA A 307 -5.84 -23.20 8.04
CA ALA A 307 -5.18 -23.99 9.08
C ALA A 307 -3.85 -24.58 8.59
N SER A 308 -3.82 -25.15 7.38
CA SER A 308 -2.60 -25.68 6.78
C SER A 308 -1.55 -24.59 6.51
N LEU A 309 -1.97 -23.40 6.05
CA LEU A 309 -1.06 -22.27 5.87
C LEU A 309 -0.47 -21.79 7.18
N ASN A 310 -1.26 -21.70 8.25
CA ASN A 310 -0.76 -21.32 9.57
C ASN A 310 0.35 -22.27 10.02
N THR A 311 0.16 -23.58 9.88
CA THR A 311 1.22 -24.57 10.18
C THR A 311 2.43 -24.43 9.25
N LEU A 312 2.24 -24.14 7.96
CA LEU A 312 3.36 -23.91 7.04
C LEU A 312 4.19 -22.68 7.42
N LEU A 313 3.51 -21.67 7.94
CA LEU A 313 4.05 -20.37 8.32
C LEU A 313 4.57 -20.33 9.76
N GLU A 314 4.34 -21.33 10.61
CA GLU A 314 4.97 -21.35 11.93
C GLU A 314 6.51 -21.35 11.78
N PRO A 315 7.25 -20.54 12.58
CA PRO A 315 8.70 -20.62 12.62
C PRO A 315 9.12 -22.06 12.95
N ALA A 316 10.10 -22.57 12.21
CA ALA A 316 10.67 -23.90 12.44
C ALA A 316 11.37 -24.00 13.80
#